data_AF-A0A9P2ZWS7-F1
#
_entry.id   AF-A0A9P2ZWS7-F1
#
_cell.length_a   1.000
_cell.length_b   1.000
_cell.length_c   1.000
_cell.angle_alpha   90.00
_cell.angle_beta   90.00
_cell.angle_gamma   90.00
#
_symmetry.space_group_name_H-M   'P 1'
#
loop_
_entity.id
_entity.type
_entity.pdbx_description
1 polymer ?
#
loop_
_entity_poly.entity_id
_entity_poly.type
_entity_poly.pdbx_seq_one_letter_code
_entity_poly.pdbx_strand_id
1 'polypeptide(L)'
;MPRGHPLPHLLSLLPRSGRSALVRPTTWPETSFYQITRTKLKFRPTGSGASSSSASASGSTSSEGNESGATTGTEGSLKAHGKAWGLMFWDGKYTPPTSPLALPATEIRKALKRSWVSVDPSTLPASVQDELRRSTQRVKEGEEGRRRVIRERRGARAVRSAERSAERSAGERA
;
A
#
# COMPACT_ATOMS: atom_id res chain seq x y z
N MET A 1 -24.12 -2.53 -11.02
CA MET A 1 -22.64 -2.68 -10.95
C MET A 1 -22.15 -2.12 -9.63
N PRO A 2 -21.37 -2.87 -8.83
CA PRO A 2 -20.81 -2.37 -7.58
C PRO A 2 -19.97 -1.12 -7.84
N ARG A 3 -20.23 -0.05 -7.09
CA ARG A 3 -19.47 1.20 -7.20
C ARG A 3 -18.06 0.94 -6.67
N GLY A 4 -17.06 1.07 -7.54
CA GLY A 4 -15.67 0.92 -7.13
C GLY A 4 -15.20 2.06 -6.23
N HIS A 5 -14.22 1.79 -5.39
CA HIS A 5 -13.60 2.79 -4.52
C HIS A 5 -12.17 3.13 -5.00
N PRO A 6 -11.61 4.29 -4.60
CA PRO A 6 -10.17 4.49 -4.71
C PRO A 6 -9.46 3.44 -3.85
N LEU A 7 -8.42 2.82 -4.38
CA LEU A 7 -7.67 1.78 -3.68
C LEU A 7 -7.15 2.24 -2.31
N PRO A 8 -6.55 3.44 -2.13
CA PRO A 8 -6.12 3.88 -0.81
C PRO A 8 -7.24 3.95 0.23
N HIS A 9 -8.44 4.35 -0.21
CA HIS A 9 -9.60 4.41 0.66
C HIS A 9 -10.07 3.00 1.02
N LEU A 10 -10.18 2.10 0.04
CA LEU A 10 -10.53 0.70 0.27
C LEU A 10 -9.55 0.04 1.27
N LEU A 11 -8.25 0.24 1.07
CA LEU A 11 -7.22 -0.33 1.94
C LEU A 11 -7.22 0.28 3.35
N SER A 12 -7.67 1.53 3.50
CA SER A 12 -7.78 2.16 4.83
C SER A 12 -8.88 1.58 5.69
N LEU A 13 -9.90 0.96 5.08
CA LEU A 13 -11.00 0.30 5.78
C LEU A 13 -10.66 -1.13 6.21
N LEU A 14 -9.56 -1.70 5.69
CA LEU A 14 -9.17 -3.07 5.94
C LEU A 14 -8.13 -3.19 7.08
N PRO A 15 -8.13 -4.31 7.81
CA PRO A 15 -7.13 -4.56 8.85
C PRO A 15 -5.71 -4.39 8.33
N ARG A 16 -4.83 -3.82 9.15
CA ARG A 16 -3.40 -3.60 8.83
C ARG A 16 -3.20 -2.85 7.50
N SER A 17 -4.08 -1.90 7.20
CA SER A 17 -4.07 -1.11 5.96
C SER A 17 -4.17 -1.98 4.70
N GLY A 18 -4.98 -3.04 4.77
CA GLY A 18 -5.23 -3.97 3.66
C GLY A 18 -4.05 -4.89 3.34
N ARG A 19 -3.13 -5.12 4.27
CA ARG A 19 -2.04 -6.08 4.06
C ARG A 19 -2.61 -7.50 3.92
N SER A 20 -2.15 -8.23 2.90
CA SER A 20 -2.65 -9.53 2.47
C SER A 20 -4.08 -9.53 1.89
N ALA A 21 -4.70 -8.36 1.75
CA ALA A 21 -6.01 -8.27 1.10
C ALA A 21 -5.89 -8.57 -0.40
N LEU A 22 -6.93 -9.18 -0.95
CA LEU A 22 -7.08 -9.38 -2.39
C LEU A 22 -7.92 -8.23 -2.95
N VAL A 23 -7.41 -7.57 -3.98
CA VAL A 23 -8.10 -6.44 -4.60
C VAL A 23 -8.04 -6.54 -6.12
N ARG A 24 -9.11 -6.12 -6.80
CA ARG A 24 -9.13 -6.06 -8.26
C ARG A 24 -9.85 -4.82 -8.77
N PRO A 25 -9.51 -4.34 -9.97
CA PRO A 25 -10.38 -3.46 -10.73
C PRO A 25 -11.70 -4.15 -11.08
N THR A 26 -12.81 -3.42 -11.07
CA THR A 26 -14.14 -3.91 -11.45
C THR A 26 -14.22 -4.38 -12.90
N THR A 27 -13.34 -3.87 -13.77
CA THR A 27 -13.28 -4.25 -15.19
C THR A 27 -12.44 -5.50 -15.45
N TRP A 28 -11.85 -6.10 -14.41
CA TRP A 28 -11.00 -7.29 -14.56
C TRP A 28 -11.80 -8.58 -14.35
N PRO A 29 -11.37 -9.70 -14.96
CA PRO A 29 -11.91 -11.03 -14.67
C PRO A 29 -11.88 -11.34 -13.17
N GLU A 30 -12.73 -12.27 -12.73
CA GLU A 30 -12.84 -12.65 -11.31
C GLU A 30 -11.59 -13.33 -10.77
N THR A 31 -10.89 -14.06 -11.64
CA THR A 31 -9.62 -14.74 -11.36
C THR A 31 -8.40 -13.81 -11.44
N SER A 32 -8.57 -12.55 -11.82
CA SER A 32 -7.49 -11.56 -11.94
C SER A 32 -7.53 -10.55 -10.79
N PHE A 33 -6.48 -10.53 -9.97
CA PHE A 33 -6.42 -9.67 -8.79
C PHE A 33 -4.98 -9.40 -8.37
N TYR A 34 -4.83 -8.46 -7.43
CA TYR A 34 -3.59 -8.23 -6.70
C TYR A 34 -3.73 -8.74 -5.27
N GLN A 35 -2.70 -9.42 -4.76
CA GLN A 35 -2.53 -9.63 -3.33
C GLN A 35 -1.63 -8.53 -2.77
N ILE A 36 -2.15 -7.72 -1.85
CA ILE A 36 -1.44 -6.59 -1.28
C ILE A 36 -0.33 -7.08 -0.33
N THR A 37 0.91 -6.70 -0.59
CA THR A 37 2.06 -7.05 0.26
C THR A 37 2.52 -5.89 1.12
N ARG A 38 2.43 -4.66 0.57
CA ARG A 38 2.88 -3.44 1.24
C ARG A 38 1.96 -2.28 0.87
N THR A 39 1.71 -1.42 1.85
CA THR A 39 0.99 -0.17 1.65
C THR A 39 1.77 0.99 2.27
N LYS A 40 1.66 2.17 1.66
CA LYS A 40 2.17 3.43 2.17
C LYS A 40 1.05 4.46 2.06
N LEU A 41 0.12 4.37 3.01
CA LEU A 41 -1.03 5.27 3.12
C LEU A 41 -0.65 6.54 3.89
N LYS A 42 -1.27 7.65 3.52
CA LYS A 42 -1.22 8.96 4.14
C LYS A 42 -2.65 9.44 4.31
N PHE A 43 -2.97 9.93 5.49
CA PHE A 43 -4.29 10.43 5.83
C PHE A 43 -4.27 11.96 5.82
N ARG A 44 -5.14 12.58 5.04
CA ARG A 44 -5.27 14.05 4.96
C ARG A 44 -6.67 14.48 5.37
N PRO A 45 -6.84 15.53 6.20
CA PRO A 45 -8.16 16.08 6.50
C PRO A 45 -8.94 16.43 5.23
N THR A 46 -10.20 16.01 5.16
CA THR A 46 -11.17 16.47 4.16
C THR A 46 -11.77 17.78 4.67
N GLY A 47 -10.98 18.84 4.63
CA GLY A 47 -11.40 20.13 5.15
C GLY A 47 -10.19 21.03 5.39
N SER A 48 -9.66 21.61 4.31
CA SER A 48 -8.95 22.90 4.32
C SER A 48 -8.44 23.15 2.89
N GLY A 49 -9.29 23.74 2.07
CA GLY A 49 -8.86 24.61 0.99
C GLY A 49 -9.41 26.00 1.33
N ALA A 50 -8.51 26.96 1.58
CA ALA A 50 -8.77 28.30 2.12
C ALA A 50 -9.30 28.27 3.57
N SER A 51 -8.73 28.97 4.56
CA SER A 51 -8.44 30.40 4.54
C SER A 51 -7.25 30.72 5.45
N SER A 52 -6.08 30.96 4.85
CA SER A 52 -5.10 31.87 5.43
C SER A 52 -5.43 33.27 4.92
N SER A 53 -6.52 33.83 5.43
CA SER A 53 -6.83 35.25 5.34
C SER A 53 -7.50 35.62 6.66
N SER A 54 -6.68 36.10 7.58
CA SER A 54 -7.11 36.83 8.76
C SER A 54 -7.87 38.07 8.28
N ALA A 55 -9.20 37.97 8.25
CA ALA A 55 -10.09 39.11 8.22
C ALA A 55 -11.23 38.81 9.19
N SER A 56 -11.24 39.60 10.25
CA SER A 56 -12.19 39.58 11.34
C SER A 56 -13.63 39.86 10.88
N ALA A 57 -14.55 39.42 11.74
CA ALA A 57 -15.84 40.04 12.06
C ALA A 57 -17.09 39.70 11.20
N SER A 58 -18.03 39.06 11.93
CA SER A 58 -19.45 39.39 12.04
C SER A 58 -20.45 38.91 10.99
N GLY A 59 -21.55 38.32 11.48
CA GLY A 59 -22.88 38.50 10.89
C GLY A 59 -23.72 37.24 10.70
N SER A 60 -24.73 37.08 11.56
CA SER A 60 -25.82 36.10 11.50
C SER A 60 -26.67 36.16 10.23
N THR A 61 -27.37 35.05 9.87
CA THR A 61 -28.85 34.90 9.77
C THR A 61 -29.26 33.77 8.80
N SER A 62 -30.54 33.37 8.94
CA SER A 62 -31.14 32.05 8.73
C SER A 62 -31.74 31.73 7.34
N SER A 63 -32.10 30.44 7.20
CA SER A 63 -33.28 29.84 6.53
C SER A 63 -33.19 29.21 5.12
N GLU A 64 -33.53 27.91 5.15
CA GLU A 64 -34.35 27.10 4.24
C GLU A 64 -33.90 26.71 2.80
N GLY A 65 -33.61 25.40 2.68
CA GLY A 65 -34.34 24.50 1.76
C GLY A 65 -33.80 24.31 0.35
N ASN A 66 -33.05 23.21 0.11
CA ASN A 66 -33.32 22.31 -1.02
C ASN A 66 -32.54 20.99 -0.90
N GLU A 67 -33.14 19.93 -1.44
CA GLU A 67 -32.86 18.52 -1.25
C GLU A 67 -31.69 17.99 -2.11
N SER A 68 -31.29 16.75 -1.80
CA SER A 68 -30.52 15.82 -2.64
C SER A 68 -29.00 15.96 -2.70
N GLY A 69 -28.33 15.10 -1.91
CA GLY A 69 -26.98 14.66 -2.19
C GLY A 69 -26.25 14.19 -0.94
N ALA A 70 -26.33 12.89 -0.64
CA ALA A 70 -25.56 12.25 0.40
C ALA A 70 -24.05 12.54 0.26
N THR A 71 -23.57 13.58 0.93
CA THR A 71 -22.18 13.72 1.34
C THR A 71 -22.21 13.85 2.85
N THR A 72 -22.03 12.73 3.54
CA THR A 72 -21.57 12.72 4.93
C THR A 72 -20.21 13.40 4.95
N GLY A 73 -20.22 14.73 4.95
CA GLY A 73 -19.12 15.57 5.39
C GLY A 73 -19.08 15.47 6.89
N THR A 74 -18.54 14.37 7.41
CA THR A 74 -18.09 14.33 8.79
C THR A 74 -16.96 15.35 8.91
N GLU A 75 -17.20 16.45 9.62
CA GLU A 75 -16.12 17.27 10.16
C GLU A 75 -15.08 16.33 10.80
N GLY A 76 -13.84 16.39 10.31
CA GLY A 76 -12.75 15.50 10.74
C GLY A 76 -12.52 14.24 9.89
N SER A 77 -13.24 14.03 8.78
CA SER A 77 -12.98 12.88 7.92
C SER A 77 -11.58 12.96 7.29
N LEU A 78 -10.81 11.87 7.40
CA LEU A 78 -9.46 11.79 6.82
C LEU A 78 -9.53 11.01 5.51
N LYS A 79 -9.13 11.65 4.41
CA LYS A 79 -8.97 10.98 3.11
C LYS A 79 -7.66 10.23 3.05
N ALA A 80 -7.75 8.94 2.81
CA ALA A 80 -6.59 8.11 2.54
C ALA A 80 -6.05 8.35 1.12
N HIS A 81 -4.76 8.60 1.04
CA HIS A 81 -3.96 8.70 -0.18
C HIS A 81 -2.76 7.79 -0.05
N GLY A 82 -2.12 7.38 -1.15
CA GLY A 82 -0.88 6.64 -1.05
C GLY A 82 -0.60 5.70 -2.19
N LYS A 83 0.43 4.88 -1.97
CA LYS A 83 0.87 3.84 -2.89
C LYS A 83 0.65 2.47 -2.24
N ALA A 84 0.39 1.48 -3.08
CA ALA A 84 0.30 0.08 -2.69
C ALA A 84 1.15 -0.76 -3.64
N TRP A 85 1.69 -1.84 -3.10
CA TRP A 85 2.43 -2.85 -3.85
C TRP A 85 1.78 -4.20 -3.62
N GLY A 86 1.75 -5.02 -4.65
CA GLY A 86 1.15 -6.34 -4.58
C GLY A 86 1.71 -7.32 -5.59
N LEU A 87 1.45 -8.60 -5.32
CA LEU A 87 1.67 -9.69 -6.26
C LEU A 87 0.53 -9.71 -7.26
N MET A 88 0.84 -9.76 -8.55
CA MET A 88 -0.17 -9.77 -9.61
C MET A 88 -0.57 -11.21 -9.92
N PHE A 89 -1.87 -11.45 -9.94
CA PHE A 89 -2.46 -12.68 -10.45
C PHE A 89 -3.29 -12.31 -11.67
N TRP A 90 -2.96 -12.91 -12.80
CA TRP A 90 -3.73 -12.76 -14.03
C TRP A 90 -4.29 -14.11 -14.40
N ASP A 91 -5.61 -14.17 -14.54
CA ASP A 91 -6.34 -15.39 -14.87
C ASP A 91 -5.98 -16.57 -13.93
N GLY A 92 -5.96 -16.28 -12.63
CA GLY A 92 -5.68 -17.27 -11.58
C GLY A 92 -4.20 -17.66 -11.43
N LYS A 93 -3.31 -17.13 -12.27
CA LYS A 93 -1.87 -17.46 -12.27
C LYS A 93 -1.02 -16.30 -11.76
N TYR A 94 -0.04 -16.62 -10.93
CA TYR A 94 0.94 -15.64 -10.49
C TYR A 94 1.76 -15.13 -11.67
N THR A 95 1.77 -13.81 -11.86
CA THR A 95 2.57 -13.15 -12.89
C THR A 95 3.78 -12.48 -12.25
N PRO A 96 4.99 -13.00 -12.47
CA PRO A 96 6.20 -12.37 -11.93
C PRO A 96 6.43 -11.00 -12.59
N PRO A 97 7.17 -10.10 -11.94
CA PRO A 97 7.54 -8.83 -12.55
C PRO A 97 8.39 -9.07 -13.80
N THR A 98 8.22 -8.20 -14.81
CA THR A 98 8.93 -8.31 -16.10
C THR A 98 10.45 -8.21 -15.98
N SER A 99 10.96 -7.50 -14.96
CA SER A 99 12.39 -7.39 -14.72
C SER A 99 12.85 -8.43 -13.68
N PRO A 100 13.90 -9.22 -13.96
CA PRO A 100 14.44 -10.20 -13.00
C PRO A 100 15.05 -9.55 -11.75
N LEU A 101 15.41 -8.27 -11.83
CA LEU A 101 15.94 -7.49 -10.70
C LEU A 101 14.82 -6.81 -9.88
N ALA A 102 13.59 -6.80 -10.36
CA ALA A 102 12.48 -6.18 -9.66
C ALA A 102 12.11 -6.96 -8.39
N LEU A 103 11.53 -6.23 -7.43
CA LEU A 103 10.88 -6.87 -6.31
C LEU A 103 9.66 -7.66 -6.83
N PRO A 104 9.34 -8.83 -6.25
CA PRO A 104 8.20 -9.64 -6.68
C PRO A 104 6.88 -8.87 -6.59
N ALA A 105 6.75 -7.98 -5.61
CA ALA A 105 5.62 -7.07 -5.50
C ALA A 105 5.83 -5.82 -6.37
N THR A 106 4.88 -5.57 -7.27
CA THR A 106 4.89 -4.42 -8.18
C THR A 106 4.01 -3.28 -7.64
N GLU A 107 4.36 -2.03 -7.97
CA GLU A 107 3.54 -0.88 -7.61
C GLU A 107 2.21 -0.92 -8.38
N ILE A 108 1.10 -0.83 -7.65
CA ILE A 108 -0.24 -0.83 -8.24
C ILE A 108 -0.53 0.53 -8.84
N ARG A 109 -0.65 0.56 -10.16
CA ARG A 109 -0.93 1.77 -10.95
C ARG A 109 -2.43 2.12 -10.90
N LYS A 110 -2.75 3.39 -11.17
CA LYS A 110 -4.15 3.89 -11.22
C LYS A 110 -4.95 3.61 -9.93
N ALA A 111 -4.26 3.56 -8.79
CA ALA A 111 -4.83 3.31 -7.47
C ALA A 111 -5.91 4.34 -7.06
N LEU A 112 -5.84 5.58 -7.57
CA LEU A 112 -6.82 6.63 -7.24
C LEU A 112 -8.13 6.53 -8.03
N LYS A 113 -8.20 5.69 -9.07
CA LYS A 113 -9.43 5.50 -9.86
C LYS A 113 -10.49 4.80 -9.00
N ARG A 114 -11.76 5.23 -9.09
CA ARG A 114 -12.90 4.62 -8.39
C ARG A 114 -13.37 3.33 -9.06
N SER A 115 -12.47 2.36 -9.14
CA SER A 115 -12.72 1.09 -9.83
C SER A 115 -12.25 -0.11 -9.02
N TRP A 116 -11.79 0.07 -7.77
CA TRP A 116 -11.25 -1.03 -6.99
C TRP A 116 -12.30 -1.64 -6.07
N VAL A 117 -12.27 -2.97 -5.97
CA VAL A 117 -13.09 -3.78 -5.08
C VAL A 117 -12.21 -4.80 -4.36
N SER A 118 -12.59 -5.15 -3.13
CA SER A 118 -12.01 -6.27 -2.39
C SER A 118 -12.55 -7.58 -2.93
N VAL A 119 -11.69 -8.59 -3.01
CA VAL A 119 -12.05 -9.96 -3.39
C VAL A 119 -12.01 -10.82 -2.15
N ASP A 120 -13.08 -11.58 -1.93
CA ASP A 120 -13.09 -12.58 -0.86
C ASP A 120 -12.32 -13.82 -1.33
N PRO A 121 -11.24 -14.24 -0.62
CA PRO A 121 -10.49 -15.44 -0.99
C PRO A 121 -11.35 -16.71 -1.04
N SER A 122 -12.45 -16.78 -0.28
CA SER A 122 -13.33 -17.96 -0.26
C SER A 122 -14.08 -18.18 -1.57
N THR A 123 -14.32 -17.10 -2.33
CA THR A 123 -15.03 -17.13 -3.61
C THR A 123 -14.15 -17.57 -4.78
N LEU A 124 -12.84 -17.70 -4.56
CA LEU A 124 -11.90 -18.09 -5.61
C LEU A 124 -11.88 -19.61 -5.80
N PRO A 125 -11.70 -20.11 -7.04
CA PRO A 125 -11.52 -21.53 -7.31
C PRO A 125 -10.36 -22.13 -6.52
N ALA A 126 -10.47 -23.40 -6.11
CA ALA A 126 -9.45 -24.09 -5.32
C ALA A 126 -8.04 -24.03 -5.97
N SER A 127 -7.97 -24.16 -7.29
CA SER A 127 -6.72 -24.05 -8.05
C SER A 127 -6.03 -22.69 -7.86
N VAL A 128 -6.80 -21.61 -7.80
CA VAL A 128 -6.31 -20.24 -7.60
C VAL A 128 -5.90 -20.03 -6.15
N GLN A 129 -6.62 -20.60 -5.19
CA GLN A 129 -6.25 -20.54 -3.77
C GLN A 129 -4.92 -21.27 -3.50
N ASP A 130 -4.71 -22.42 -4.12
CA ASP A 130 -3.46 -23.16 -4.00
C ASP A 130 -2.29 -22.41 -4.63
N GLU A 131 -2.50 -21.81 -5.80
CA GLU A 131 -1.49 -20.97 -6.45
C GLU A 131 -1.16 -19.73 -5.60
N LEU A 132 -2.17 -19.10 -5.00
CA LEU A 132 -1.99 -17.99 -4.07
C LEU A 132 -1.14 -18.38 -2.86
N ARG A 133 -1.38 -19.56 -2.27
CA ARG A 133 -0.59 -20.09 -1.15
C ARG A 133 0.86 -20.36 -1.57
N ARG A 134 1.06 -21.04 -2.70
CA ARG A 134 2.39 -21.40 -3.23
C ARG A 134 3.22 -20.16 -3.57
N SER A 135 2.64 -19.22 -4.29
CA SER A 135 3.31 -17.97 -4.69
C SER A 135 3.64 -17.09 -3.49
N THR A 136 2.73 -16.97 -2.51
CA THR A 136 2.99 -16.25 -1.25
C THR A 136 4.18 -16.85 -0.51
N GLN A 137 4.24 -18.19 -0.43
CA GLN A 137 5.34 -18.89 0.22
C GLN A 137 6.68 -18.64 -0.49
N ARG A 138 6.72 -18.77 -1.84
CA ARG A 138 7.93 -18.50 -2.65
C ARG A 138 8.43 -17.07 -2.46
N VAL A 139 7.53 -16.09 -2.44
CA VAL A 139 7.90 -14.69 -2.23
C VAL A 139 8.46 -14.47 -0.83
N LYS A 140 7.85 -15.09 0.19
CA LYS A 140 8.32 -14.98 1.58
C LYS A 140 9.72 -15.56 1.74
N GLU A 141 9.97 -16.74 1.19
CA GLU A 141 11.30 -17.38 1.18
C GLU A 141 12.34 -16.50 0.46
N GLY A 142 11.98 -15.94 -0.70
CA GLY A 142 12.85 -15.02 -1.44
C GLY A 142 13.15 -13.72 -0.68
N GLU A 143 12.17 -13.16 0.03
CA GLU A 143 12.37 -11.97 0.87
C GLU A 143 13.26 -12.27 2.08
N GLU A 144 13.08 -13.41 2.73
CA GLU A 144 13.90 -13.85 3.87
C GLU A 144 15.36 -14.07 3.44
N GLY A 145 15.59 -14.73 2.30
CA GLY A 145 16.92 -14.87 1.70
C GLY A 145 17.59 -13.52 1.43
N ARG A 146 16.86 -12.57 0.81
CA ARG A 146 17.36 -11.21 0.58
C ARG A 146 17.69 -10.47 1.88
N ARG A 147 16.84 -10.58 2.91
CA ARG A 147 17.08 -9.96 4.22
C ARG A 147 18.32 -10.53 4.90
N ARG A 148 18.55 -11.84 4.79
CA ARG A 148 19.75 -12.51 5.32
C ARG A 148 21.02 -11.94 4.69
N VAL A 149 21.07 -11.87 3.36
CA VAL A 149 22.22 -11.33 2.61
C VAL A 149 22.49 -9.86 2.98
N ILE A 150 21.44 -9.04 3.11
CA ILE A 150 21.59 -7.63 3.52
C ILE A 150 22.15 -7.52 4.94
N ARG A 151 21.67 -8.35 5.87
CA ARG A 151 22.15 -8.35 7.26
C ARG A 151 23.64 -8.74 7.33
N GLU A 152 24.03 -9.78 6.61
CA GLU A 152 25.42 -10.25 6.54
C GLU A 152 26.34 -9.17 5.94
N ARG A 153 25.94 -8.55 4.82
CA ARG A 153 26.68 -7.42 4.23
C ARG A 153 26.84 -6.23 5.18
N ARG A 154 25.81 -5.93 5.98
CA ARG A 154 25.88 -4.84 6.98
C ARG A 154 26.82 -5.20 8.12
N GLY A 155 26.77 -6.43 8.63
CA GLY A 155 27.71 -6.93 9.63
C GLY A 155 29.16 -6.85 9.14
N ALA A 156 29.44 -7.37 7.94
CA ALA A 156 30.78 -7.34 7.34
C ALA A 156 31.30 -5.91 7.05
N ARG A 157 30.41 -4.94 6.84
CA ARG A 157 30.82 -3.52 6.74
C ARG A 157 31.14 -2.94 8.12
N ALA A 158 30.33 -3.24 9.13
CA ALA A 158 30.55 -2.76 10.49
C ALA A 158 31.89 -3.27 11.07
N VAL A 159 32.21 -4.56 10.85
CA VAL A 159 33.50 -5.14 11.27
C VAL A 159 34.69 -4.41 10.62
N ARG A 160 34.64 -4.23 9.29
CA ARG A 160 35.71 -3.51 8.57
C ARG A 160 35.85 -2.04 8.99
N SER A 161 34.75 -1.38 9.33
CA SER A 161 34.79 -0.02 9.87
C SER A 161 35.41 0.01 11.26
N ALA A 162 35.06 -0.94 12.14
CA ALA A 162 35.63 -1.04 13.48
C ALA A 162 37.13 -1.34 13.45
N GLU A 163 37.57 -2.25 12.57
CA GLU A 163 38.98 -2.60 12.38
C GLU A 163 39.81 -1.39 11.92
N ARG A 164 39.33 -0.64 10.91
CA ARG A 164 39.98 0.60 10.46
C ARG A 164 40.03 1.69 11.53
N SER A 165 39.00 1.77 12.38
CA SER A 165 38.98 2.71 13.51
C SER A 165 39.99 2.31 14.59
N ALA A 166 40.13 1.01 14.87
CA ALA A 166 41.11 0.49 15.83
C ALA A 166 42.55 0.72 15.35
N GLU A 167 42.86 0.43 14.08
CA GLU A 167 44.18 0.67 13.48
C GLU A 167 44.59 2.15 13.53
N ARG A 168 43.67 3.07 13.23
CA ARG A 168 43.94 4.52 13.34
C ARG A 168 44.24 4.95 14.77
N SER A 169 43.48 4.44 15.75
CA SER A 169 43.71 4.75 17.16
C SER A 169 45.01 4.16 17.73
N ALA A 170 45.51 3.07 17.14
CA ALA A 170 46.78 2.45 17.52
C ALA A 170 47.98 3.19 16.91
N GLY A 171 47.86 3.68 15.67
CA GLY A 171 48.90 4.46 14.99
C GLY A 171 49.10 5.88 15.54
N GLU A 172 48.10 6.45 16.22
CA GLU A 172 48.17 7.79 16.84
C GLU A 172 48.80 7.77 18.25
N ARG A 173 49.11 6.58 18.79
CA ARG A 173 49.75 6.38 20.09
C ARG A 173 51.24 5.96 20.01
N ALA A 174 51.79 5.85 18.80
CA ALA A 174 53.20 5.57 18.54
C ALA A 174 53.94 6.85 18.13
#